data_AF-A0A965T508-F1
#
_entry.id   AF-A0A965T508-F1
#
_cell.length_a   1.000
_cell.length_b   1.000
_cell.length_c   1.000
_cell.angle_alpha   90.00
_cell.angle_beta   90.00
_cell.angle_gamma   90.00
#
_symmetry.space_group_name_H-M   'P 1'
#
loop_
_entity.id
_entity.type
_entity.pdbx_description
1 polymer ?
#
loop_
_entity_poly.entity_id
_entity_poly.type
_entity_poly.pdbx_seq_one_letter_code
_entity_poly.pdbx_strand_id
1 'polypeptide(L)'
;MKKIIFALKLTFCICVGGNEYEKFFKITDIFKEYNSGVESQNDKFLTPYKLKSLEALKHQFHNSHLNKIIQLHNLKDSRDWKISNAKNDIVNNFNPTTISYRAFDFRFTLLSLKAKGFLAYPRYDKMRHFDGHKNLGICFERVFNLEFKNCFISETIIDFHL
;
A
#
# COMPACT_ATOMS: atom_id res chain seq x y z
N MET A 1 6.44 -7.50 10.23
CA MET A 1 6.87 -6.15 10.68
C MET A 1 5.94 -5.12 10.07
N LYS A 2 5.45 -4.16 10.87
CA LYS A 2 4.56 -3.08 10.39
C LYS A 2 5.44 -1.92 9.93
N LYS A 3 5.22 -1.33 8.76
CA LYS A 3 5.95 -0.13 8.28
C LYS A 3 5.10 1.12 8.52
N ILE A 4 5.70 2.32 8.57
CA ILE A 4 4.98 3.58 8.78
C ILE A 4 5.46 4.63 7.76
N ILE A 5 4.53 5.47 7.24
CA ILE A 5 4.75 6.49 6.19
C ILE A 5 4.66 7.91 6.77
N PHE A 6 5.60 8.81 6.42
CA PHE A 6 5.70 10.20 6.92
C PHE A 6 6.23 11.23 5.88
N ALA A 7 6.21 12.57 6.06
CA ALA A 7 6.58 13.54 4.99
C ALA A 7 7.71 14.54 5.35
N LEU A 8 8.90 14.38 4.77
CA LEU A 8 10.09 15.29 4.79
C LEU A 8 11.11 15.26 5.96
N LYS A 9 12.36 15.14 5.49
CA LYS A 9 13.70 15.60 5.93
C LYS A 9 13.92 15.82 7.44
N LEU A 10 14.36 14.75 8.11
CA LEU A 10 14.99 14.83 9.42
C LEU A 10 16.29 14.04 9.47
N THR A 11 17.34 14.70 9.92
CA THR A 11 18.60 14.08 10.33
C THR A 11 18.36 13.44 11.70
N PHE A 12 18.27 12.12 11.77
CA PHE A 12 18.22 11.40 13.05
C PHE A 12 19.50 10.59 13.24
N CYS A 13 20.20 10.87 14.34
CA CYS A 13 21.28 10.06 14.86
C CYS A 13 20.66 8.83 15.52
N ILE A 14 21.07 7.63 15.11
CA ILE A 14 20.52 6.37 15.62
C ILE A 14 21.70 5.59 16.17
N CYS A 15 21.82 5.57 17.50
CA CYS A 15 22.38 4.53 18.36
C CYS A 15 22.88 5.14 19.67
N VAL A 16 22.02 5.32 20.67
CA VAL A 16 22.47 5.40 22.07
C VAL A 16 21.40 4.87 23.03
N GLY A 17 21.81 4.27 24.15
CA GLY A 17 20.95 3.56 25.11
C GLY A 17 19.74 4.37 25.61
N GLY A 18 18.75 3.68 26.19
CA GLY A 18 17.39 4.18 26.43
C GLY A 18 17.26 5.61 26.94
N ASN A 19 18.11 6.05 27.88
CA ASN A 19 18.06 7.40 28.46
C ASN A 19 18.48 8.54 27.52
N GLU A 20 19.24 8.25 26.46
CA GLU A 20 19.70 9.26 25.50
C GLU A 20 18.80 9.31 24.26
N TYR A 21 18.27 8.16 23.82
CA TYR A 21 17.27 8.10 22.75
C TYR A 21 16.01 8.90 23.07
N GLU A 22 15.54 8.86 24.32
CA GLU A 22 14.35 9.59 24.77
C GLU A 22 14.52 11.12 24.80
N LYS A 23 15.75 11.64 24.65
CA LYS A 23 16.01 13.09 24.55
C LYS A 23 15.65 13.67 23.18
N PHE A 24 15.48 12.83 22.16
CA PHE A 24 15.15 13.27 20.80
C PHE A 24 13.64 13.35 20.58
N PHE A 25 13.23 14.16 19.59
CA PHE A 25 11.83 14.29 19.21
C PHE A 25 11.25 12.98 18.71
N LYS A 26 10.02 12.66 19.12
CA LYS A 26 9.29 11.53 18.53
C LYS A 26 8.86 11.92 17.12
N ILE A 27 9.02 10.98 16.19
CA ILE A 27 8.58 11.17 14.81
C ILE A 27 7.07 11.47 14.72
N THR A 28 6.28 10.91 15.65
CA THR A 28 4.83 11.13 15.76
C THR A 28 4.46 12.53 16.26
N ASP A 29 5.39 13.26 16.88
CA ASP A 29 5.16 14.64 17.31
C ASP A 29 5.36 15.61 16.13
N ILE A 30 6.23 15.22 15.19
CA ILE A 30 6.50 15.97 13.96
C ILE A 30 5.39 15.72 12.94
N PHE A 31 4.93 14.47 12.85
CA PHE A 31 3.95 14.03 11.88
C PHE A 31 2.61 13.67 12.51
N LYS A 32 1.61 14.48 12.20
CA LYS A 32 0.22 14.27 12.66
C LYS A 32 -0.43 13.04 12.01
N GLU A 33 -0.04 12.73 10.78
CA GLU A 33 -0.68 11.69 9.97
C GLU A 33 0.35 10.66 9.54
N TYR A 34 0.08 9.41 9.92
CA TYR A 34 0.95 8.29 9.59
C TYR A 34 0.18 6.98 9.61
N ASN A 35 0.58 6.04 8.77
CA ASN A 35 0.01 4.71 8.74
C ASN A 35 0.96 3.73 8.07
N SER A 36 0.63 2.45 8.12
CA SER A 36 1.30 1.46 7.30
C SER A 36 0.93 1.58 5.83
N GLY A 37 1.70 0.87 5.00
CA GLY A 37 1.39 0.73 3.59
C GLY A 37 0.08 0.00 3.32
N VAL A 38 -0.30 0.01 2.06
CA VAL A 38 -1.42 -0.72 1.47
C VAL A 38 -1.18 -2.22 1.57
N GLU A 39 -2.22 -2.97 1.92
CA GLU A 39 -2.19 -4.44 1.91
C GLU A 39 -3.24 -4.96 0.93
N SER A 40 -2.81 -5.67 -0.12
CA SER A 40 -3.73 -6.21 -1.12
C SER A 40 -4.30 -7.57 -0.71
N GLN A 41 -3.51 -8.40 0.00
CA GLN A 41 -3.74 -9.83 0.28
C GLN A 41 -3.73 -10.75 -0.96
N ASN A 42 -3.51 -10.20 -2.16
CA ASN A 42 -3.36 -10.97 -3.39
C ASN A 42 -2.50 -10.20 -4.42
N ASP A 43 -1.26 -9.89 -4.03
CA ASP A 43 -0.40 -8.94 -4.75
C ASP A 43 -0.21 -9.29 -6.21
N LYS A 44 0.06 -10.57 -6.50
CA LYS A 44 0.32 -11.07 -7.87
C LYS A 44 -0.84 -10.73 -8.82
N PHE A 45 -2.06 -10.72 -8.32
CA PHE A 45 -3.26 -10.47 -9.10
C PHE A 45 -3.67 -9.00 -9.12
N LEU A 46 -3.44 -8.27 -8.02
CA LEU A 46 -3.97 -6.92 -7.80
C LEU A 46 -2.95 -5.80 -8.07
N THR A 47 -1.68 -6.14 -8.29
CA THR A 47 -0.60 -5.17 -8.55
C THR A 47 0.16 -5.46 -9.86
N PRO A 48 -0.49 -5.41 -11.03
CA PRO A 48 0.19 -5.66 -12.30
C PRO A 48 1.21 -4.56 -12.67
N TYR A 49 2.20 -4.92 -13.48
CA TYR A 49 3.19 -3.98 -14.03
C TYR A 49 2.63 -2.98 -15.04
N LYS A 50 1.49 -3.29 -15.68
CA LYS A 50 0.92 -2.48 -16.76
C LYS A 50 -0.50 -2.07 -16.40
N LEU A 51 -0.82 -0.80 -16.60
CA LEU A 51 -2.18 -0.26 -16.45
C LEU A 51 -3.19 -1.04 -17.31
N LYS A 52 -2.83 -1.37 -18.56
CA LYS A 52 -3.67 -2.18 -19.47
C LYS A 52 -4.08 -3.52 -18.87
N SER A 53 -3.25 -4.15 -18.03
CA SER A 53 -3.60 -5.40 -17.36
C SER A 53 -4.69 -5.19 -16.31
N LEU A 54 -4.67 -4.05 -15.61
CA LEU A 54 -5.68 -3.68 -14.63
C LEU A 54 -7.02 -3.30 -15.31
N GLU A 55 -6.97 -2.63 -16.46
CA GLU A 55 -8.14 -2.35 -17.30
C GLU A 55 -8.76 -3.64 -17.86
N ALA A 56 -7.93 -4.56 -18.36
CA ALA A 56 -8.37 -5.87 -18.81
C ALA A 56 -9.01 -6.67 -17.67
N LEU A 57 -8.46 -6.55 -16.46
CA LEU A 57 -9.02 -7.17 -15.27
C LEU A 57 -10.42 -6.60 -14.94
N LYS A 58 -10.60 -5.27 -15.00
CA LYS A 58 -11.91 -4.64 -14.85
C LYS A 58 -12.92 -5.19 -15.87
N HIS A 59 -12.53 -5.24 -17.14
CA HIS A 59 -13.38 -5.77 -18.21
C HIS A 59 -13.73 -7.24 -17.97
N GLN A 60 -12.76 -8.05 -17.53
CA GLN A 60 -13.00 -9.45 -17.20
C GLN A 60 -13.99 -9.59 -16.02
N PHE A 61 -13.83 -8.80 -14.97
CA PHE A 61 -14.73 -8.81 -13.82
C PHE A 61 -16.15 -8.39 -14.19
N HIS A 62 -16.30 -7.40 -15.06
CA HIS A 62 -17.59 -6.95 -15.56
C HIS A 62 -18.31 -8.05 -16.37
N ASN A 63 -17.60 -8.68 -17.31
CA ASN A 63 -18.22 -9.53 -18.34
C ASN A 63 -18.24 -11.03 -18.03
N SER A 64 -17.45 -11.50 -17.06
CA SER A 64 -17.38 -12.93 -16.72
C SER A 64 -18.12 -13.26 -15.42
N HIS A 65 -18.69 -14.45 -15.38
CA HIS A 65 -19.19 -15.03 -14.12
C HIS A 65 -18.02 -15.27 -13.16
N LEU A 66 -18.24 -15.01 -11.87
CA LEU A 66 -17.23 -15.13 -10.81
C LEU A 66 -16.47 -16.48 -10.83
N ASN A 67 -17.18 -17.60 -10.97
CA ASN A 67 -16.59 -18.95 -11.04
C ASN A 67 -15.53 -19.10 -12.14
N LYS A 68 -15.76 -18.49 -13.31
CA LYS A 68 -14.79 -18.53 -14.43
C LYS A 68 -13.51 -17.77 -14.08
N ILE A 69 -13.63 -16.65 -13.37
CA ILE A 69 -12.49 -15.82 -12.93
C ILE A 69 -11.69 -16.57 -11.86
N ILE A 70 -12.39 -17.21 -10.90
CA ILE A 70 -11.80 -18.04 -9.85
C ILE A 70 -10.94 -19.14 -10.48
N GLN A 71 -11.49 -19.86 -11.46
CA GLN A 71 -10.77 -20.95 -12.13
C GLN A 71 -9.58 -20.44 -12.96
N LEU A 72 -9.77 -19.39 -13.76
CA LEU A 72 -8.71 -18.88 -14.64
C LEU A 72 -7.48 -18.41 -13.87
N HIS A 73 -7.71 -17.72 -12.74
CA HIS A 73 -6.65 -17.10 -11.95
C HIS A 73 -6.29 -17.89 -10.69
N ASN A 74 -6.89 -19.08 -10.51
CA ASN A 74 -6.74 -19.93 -9.33
C ASN A 74 -6.89 -19.15 -8.01
N LEU A 75 -7.93 -18.31 -7.94
CA LEU A 75 -8.14 -17.39 -6.82
C LEU A 75 -8.77 -18.13 -5.64
N LYS A 76 -8.38 -17.74 -4.43
CA LYS A 76 -8.97 -18.22 -3.19
C LYS A 76 -9.32 -17.04 -2.30
N ASP A 77 -10.48 -17.13 -1.67
CA ASP A 77 -10.87 -16.18 -0.64
C ASP A 77 -9.95 -16.34 0.58
N SER A 78 -9.69 -15.23 1.26
CA SER A 78 -9.07 -15.21 2.58
C SER A 78 -10.04 -14.68 3.63
N ARG A 79 -9.58 -14.51 4.88
CA ARG A 79 -10.38 -13.91 5.95
C ARG A 79 -10.74 -12.46 5.63
N ASP A 80 -9.78 -11.70 5.09
CA ASP A 80 -9.87 -10.25 4.91
C ASP A 80 -9.99 -9.82 3.44
N TRP A 81 -9.87 -10.75 2.49
CA TRP A 81 -10.04 -10.50 1.06
C TRP A 81 -11.01 -11.50 0.43
N LYS A 82 -12.01 -10.99 -0.29
CA LYS A 82 -13.06 -11.77 -0.96
C LYS A 82 -13.12 -11.39 -2.44
N ILE A 83 -13.17 -12.39 -3.31
CA ILE A 83 -13.15 -12.18 -4.77
C ILE A 83 -14.42 -11.45 -5.23
N SER A 84 -15.56 -11.73 -4.58
CA SER A 84 -16.83 -11.02 -4.81
C SER A 84 -16.72 -9.52 -4.51
N ASN A 85 -16.07 -9.16 -3.40
CA ASN A 85 -15.85 -7.77 -3.03
C ASN A 85 -14.88 -7.09 -3.99
N ALA A 86 -13.80 -7.77 -4.37
CA ALA A 86 -12.84 -7.25 -5.33
C ALA A 86 -13.48 -6.98 -6.68
N LYS A 87 -14.34 -7.90 -7.17
CA LYS A 87 -15.17 -7.71 -8.37
C LYS A 87 -16.07 -6.48 -8.24
N ASN A 88 -16.80 -6.38 -7.13
CA ASN A 88 -17.74 -5.26 -6.93
C ASN A 88 -17.01 -3.91 -6.89
N ASP A 89 -15.86 -3.86 -6.24
CA ASP A 89 -15.10 -2.62 -6.06
C ASP A 89 -14.44 -2.15 -7.37
N ILE A 90 -13.78 -3.05 -8.11
CA ILE A 90 -13.15 -2.68 -9.39
C ILE A 90 -14.14 -2.28 -10.47
N VAL A 91 -15.34 -2.84 -10.46
CA VAL A 91 -16.38 -2.48 -11.43
C VAL A 91 -16.95 -1.10 -11.14
N ASN A 92 -17.24 -0.81 -9.87
CA ASN A 92 -17.96 0.41 -9.48
C ASN A 92 -17.05 1.61 -9.17
N ASN A 93 -15.84 1.38 -8.67
CA ASN A 93 -14.98 2.43 -8.12
C ASN A 93 -13.62 2.49 -8.83
N PHE A 94 -13.57 2.22 -10.14
CA PHE A 94 -12.31 2.12 -10.88
C PHE A 94 -11.53 3.44 -10.93
N ASN A 95 -10.52 3.57 -10.08
CA ASN A 95 -9.57 4.66 -10.00
C ASN A 95 -8.13 4.11 -9.92
N PRO A 96 -7.52 3.76 -11.07
CA PRO A 96 -6.21 3.14 -11.11
C PRO A 96 -5.12 4.15 -10.70
N THR A 97 -4.16 3.69 -9.92
CA THR A 97 -3.06 4.51 -9.42
C THR A 97 -1.74 3.73 -9.43
N THR A 98 -0.62 4.44 -9.32
CA THR A 98 0.70 3.84 -9.23
C THR A 98 1.03 3.54 -7.77
N ILE A 99 1.58 2.35 -7.51
CA ILE A 99 2.05 1.93 -6.19
C ILE A 99 3.54 1.64 -6.23
N SER A 100 4.27 2.16 -5.25
CA SER A 100 5.63 1.72 -4.94
C SER A 100 5.52 0.36 -4.24
N TYR A 101 5.67 -0.71 -5.01
CA TYR A 101 5.56 -2.08 -4.51
C TYR A 101 6.81 -2.46 -3.72
N ARG A 102 7.99 -2.20 -4.26
CA ARG A 102 9.28 -2.30 -3.55
C ARG A 102 10.12 -1.08 -3.90
N ALA A 103 11.27 -0.91 -3.24
CA ALA A 103 12.20 0.14 -3.61
C ALA A 103 12.53 0.07 -5.11
N PHE A 104 12.17 1.13 -5.84
CA PHE A 104 12.33 1.26 -7.29
C PHE A 104 11.53 0.25 -8.15
N ASP A 105 10.55 -0.46 -7.58
CA ASP A 105 9.58 -1.29 -8.31
C ASP A 105 8.19 -0.63 -8.24
N PHE A 106 7.80 0.01 -9.35
CA PHE A 106 6.53 0.70 -9.49
C PHE A 106 5.54 -0.16 -10.28
N ARG A 107 4.33 -0.29 -9.73
CA ARG A 107 3.25 -1.09 -10.32
C ARG A 107 1.97 -0.29 -10.36
N PHE A 108 0.93 -0.87 -10.96
CA PHE A 108 -0.41 -0.29 -11.00
C PHE A 108 -1.32 -1.07 -10.07
N THR A 109 -2.25 -0.38 -9.41
CA THR A 109 -3.31 -1.00 -8.63
C THR A 109 -4.55 -0.10 -8.63
N LEU A 110 -5.60 -0.54 -7.96
CA LEU A 110 -6.81 0.23 -7.73
C LEU A 110 -6.88 0.62 -6.25
N LEU A 111 -6.92 1.92 -5.97
CA LEU A 111 -7.04 2.39 -4.60
C LEU A 111 -8.50 2.31 -4.11
N SER A 112 -8.84 1.25 -3.38
CA SER A 112 -10.16 1.07 -2.78
C SER A 112 -10.54 2.19 -1.81
N LEU A 113 -11.78 2.69 -1.91
CA LEU A 113 -12.32 3.70 -0.98
C LEU A 113 -12.59 3.12 0.43
N LYS A 114 -12.82 1.81 0.52
CA LYS A 114 -13.15 1.09 1.75
C LYS A 114 -12.25 -0.13 1.90
N ALA A 115 -12.02 -0.56 3.15
CA ALA A 115 -11.35 -1.82 3.44
C ALA A 115 -12.17 -3.02 2.93
N LYS A 116 -11.48 -4.13 2.67
CA LYS A 116 -12.06 -5.39 2.18
C LYS A 116 -12.79 -5.25 0.82
N GLY A 117 -12.36 -4.30 0.00
CA GLY A 117 -12.81 -4.10 -1.38
C GLY A 117 -11.90 -4.86 -2.36
N PHE A 118 -11.40 -4.16 -3.37
CA PHE A 118 -10.33 -4.63 -4.24
C PHE A 118 -9.05 -4.88 -3.47
N LEU A 119 -8.67 -3.94 -2.60
CA LEU A 119 -7.60 -4.08 -1.60
C LEU A 119 -8.19 -4.47 -0.25
N ALA A 120 -7.50 -5.34 0.48
CA ALA A 120 -7.90 -5.70 1.84
C ALA A 120 -7.80 -4.49 2.80
N TYR A 121 -6.65 -3.80 2.78
CA TYR A 121 -6.42 -2.59 3.57
C TYR A 121 -5.80 -1.49 2.70
N PRO A 122 -6.62 -0.65 2.05
CA PRO A 122 -6.13 0.43 1.20
C PRO A 122 -5.55 1.61 1.98
N ARG A 123 -5.81 1.72 3.29
CA ARG A 123 -5.44 2.88 4.12
C ARG A 123 -5.84 4.21 3.44
N TYR A 124 -7.06 4.21 2.87
CA TYR A 124 -7.54 5.25 1.96
C TYR A 124 -7.43 6.65 2.56
N ASP A 125 -7.71 6.78 3.86
CA ASP A 125 -7.61 8.03 4.61
C ASP A 125 -6.23 8.70 4.48
N LYS A 126 -5.16 7.90 4.34
CA LYS A 126 -3.80 8.41 4.13
C LYS A 126 -3.36 8.36 2.68
N MET A 127 -3.62 7.24 2.01
CA MET A 127 -3.15 7.00 0.65
C MET A 127 -3.77 7.94 -0.38
N ARG A 128 -4.99 8.45 -0.12
CA ARG A 128 -5.62 9.48 -0.96
C ARG A 128 -4.80 10.76 -1.09
N HIS A 129 -3.86 11.03 -0.18
CA HIS A 129 -3.00 12.21 -0.28
C HIS A 129 -1.88 12.07 -1.32
N PHE A 130 -1.65 10.86 -1.84
CA PHE A 130 -0.71 10.59 -2.94
C PHE A 130 -1.44 10.41 -4.28
N ASP A 131 -2.70 9.96 -4.23
CA ASP A 131 -3.47 9.65 -5.42
C ASP A 131 -3.90 10.92 -6.17
N GLY A 132 -3.31 11.16 -7.35
CA GLY A 132 -3.57 12.36 -8.15
C GLY A 132 -2.95 13.65 -7.60
N HIS A 133 -2.11 13.55 -6.56
CA HIS A 133 -1.51 14.69 -5.87
C HIS A 133 0.01 14.56 -5.81
N LYS A 134 0.72 15.69 -5.95
CA LYS A 134 2.17 15.74 -5.70
C LYS A 134 2.39 15.76 -4.19
N ASN A 135 2.87 14.64 -3.64
CA ASN A 135 3.13 14.51 -2.21
C ASN A 135 4.35 13.61 -1.97
N LEU A 136 4.97 13.72 -0.79
CA LEU A 136 6.14 12.94 -0.41
C LEU A 136 5.86 12.13 0.85
N GLY A 137 6.21 10.85 0.79
CA GLY A 137 6.11 9.87 1.87
C GLY A 137 7.48 9.27 2.17
N ILE A 138 7.76 8.98 3.43
CA ILE A 138 8.98 8.42 3.98
C ILE A 138 8.55 7.12 4.61
N CYS A 139 8.95 6.00 4.03
CA CYS A 139 8.74 4.67 4.56
C CYS A 139 9.97 4.24 5.35
N PHE A 140 9.73 3.64 6.51
CA PHE A 140 10.75 2.94 7.27
C PHE A 140 10.18 1.79 8.11
N GLU A 141 11.07 0.92 8.59
CA GLU A 141 10.72 -0.19 9.46
C GLU A 141 10.37 0.31 10.87
N ARG A 142 9.19 -0.07 11.40
CA ARG A 142 8.78 0.32 12.75
C ARG A 142 9.67 -0.26 13.85
N VAL A 143 10.25 -1.44 13.60
CA VAL A 143 11.09 -2.16 14.55
C VAL A 143 12.23 -2.78 13.77
N PHE A 144 13.46 -2.55 14.22
CA PHE A 144 14.69 -3.13 13.69
C PHE A 144 15.45 -3.81 14.83
N ASN A 145 16.11 -4.95 14.54
CA ASN A 145 16.75 -5.76 15.56
C ASN A 145 18.17 -5.32 15.92
N LEU A 146 18.81 -4.50 15.06
CA LEU A 146 20.21 -4.11 15.22
C LEU A 146 20.38 -2.61 15.03
N GLU A 147 20.27 -2.17 13.79
CA GLU A 147 20.55 -0.80 13.39
C GLU A 147 19.50 -0.37 12.36
N PHE A 148 19.12 0.89 12.41
CA PHE A 148 18.26 1.49 11.40
C PHE A 148 19.07 1.75 10.15
N LYS A 149 18.77 1.03 9.07
CA LYS A 149 19.58 1.08 7.84
C LYS A 149 18.87 1.75 6.68
N ASN A 150 17.54 1.62 6.64
CA ASN A 150 16.79 1.85 5.41
C ASN A 150 15.63 2.83 5.66
N CYS A 151 15.61 3.87 4.85
CA CYS A 151 14.43 4.68 4.62
C CYS A 151 14.20 4.81 3.11
N PHE A 152 12.95 4.95 2.69
CA PHE A 152 12.59 5.16 1.30
C PHE A 152 11.67 6.36 1.17
N ILE A 153 11.93 7.22 0.20
CA ILE A 153 11.06 8.34 -0.13
C ILE A 153 10.22 7.95 -1.36
N SER A 154 8.90 8.03 -1.22
CA SER A 154 7.93 7.71 -2.26
C SER A 154 7.10 8.95 -2.60
N GLU A 155 6.80 9.12 -3.89
CA GLU A 155 5.82 10.09 -4.38
C GLU A 155 4.46 9.45 -4.66
N THR A 156 4.36 8.13 -4.52
CA THR A 156 3.17 7.32 -4.80
C THR A 156 2.64 6.67 -3.54
N ILE A 157 1.46 6.03 -3.62
CA ILE A 157 1.03 5.12 -2.56
C ILE A 157 2.05 3.99 -2.37
N ILE A 158 2.15 3.46 -1.15
CA ILE A 158 3.22 2.55 -0.74
C ILE A 158 2.63 1.21 -0.33
N ASP A 159 3.21 0.11 -0.80
CA ASP A 159 2.88 -1.24 -0.36
C ASP A 159 3.38 -1.50 1.08
N PHE A 160 2.64 -2.30 1.84
CA PHE A 160 2.99 -2.63 3.22
C PHE A 160 4.37 -3.28 3.37
N HIS A 161 4.84 -3.99 2.36
CA HIS A 161 6.12 -4.69 2.39
C HIS A 161 7.29 -3.92 1.76
N LEU A 162 7.07 -2.71 1.23
CA LEU A 162 8.15 -1.84 0.70
C LEU A 162 9.15 -1.47 1.78
#